data_AF-A0A849ZFZ4-F1
#
_entry.id   AF-A0A849ZFZ4-F1
#
_cell.length_a   1.000
_cell.length_b   1.000
_cell.length_c   1.000
_cell.angle_alpha   90.00
_cell.angle_beta   90.00
_cell.angle_gamma   90.00
#
_symmetry.space_group_name_H-M   'P 1'
#
loop_
_entity.id
_entity.type
_entity.pdbx_description
1 polymer ?
#
loop_
_entity_poly.entity_id
_entity_poly.type
_entity_poly.pdbx_seq_one_letter_code
_entity_poly.pdbx_strand_id
1 'polypeptide(L)'
;MPSPALRLSALAFVLAAACSSPSSSTPASPDTTAAPEPSPADTSVATAAPTEKPKSEPTEACPEIKSRFEKELSAAPGTCKADADCDCFPGTVATGFVCGGMTDKATAEKLREIFREFRANKCRGPNCAAQACVPKCKDGRCVEG
;
A
#
# COMPACT_ATOMS: atom_id res chain seq x y z
N MET A 1 32.06 32.79 0.17
CA MET A 1 31.50 32.93 1.54
C MET A 1 30.98 31.57 1.98
N PRO A 2 31.20 31.19 3.25
CA PRO A 2 31.69 29.87 3.65
C PRO A 2 30.66 28.75 3.71
N SER A 3 31.11 27.56 3.31
CA SER A 3 30.46 26.26 3.48
C SER A 3 30.30 25.88 4.96
N PRO A 4 29.13 25.40 5.41
CA PRO A 4 29.01 24.79 6.73
C PRO A 4 29.41 23.30 6.71
N ALA A 5 30.23 22.96 7.70
CA ALA A 5 30.92 21.71 7.91
C ALA A 5 30.01 20.48 8.05
N LEU A 6 30.45 19.39 7.42
CA LEU A 6 30.10 18.01 7.75
C LEU A 6 30.34 17.74 9.24
N ARG A 7 29.30 17.38 9.98
CA ARG A 7 29.44 16.69 11.27
C ARG A 7 29.28 15.20 11.06
N LEU A 8 30.40 14.51 10.94
CA LEU A 8 30.49 13.06 11.18
C LEU A 8 30.11 12.82 12.65
N SER A 9 28.93 12.24 12.88
CA SER A 9 28.64 11.57 14.16
C SER A 9 28.81 10.08 13.94
N ALA A 10 29.96 9.57 14.37
CA ALA A 10 30.21 8.17 14.55
C ALA A 10 29.38 7.68 15.74
N LEU A 11 28.31 6.94 15.48
CA LEU A 11 27.63 6.14 16.50
C LEU A 11 27.96 4.67 16.22
N ALA A 12 28.96 4.21 16.97
CA ALA A 12 29.25 2.81 17.17
C ALA A 12 28.03 2.16 17.86
N PHE A 13 27.28 1.34 17.13
CA PHE A 13 26.36 0.39 17.75
C PHE A 13 27.06 -0.96 17.90
N VAL A 14 27.22 -1.30 19.17
CA VAL A 14 27.85 -2.49 19.72
C VAL A 14 27.15 -3.74 19.21
N LEU A 15 27.93 -4.66 18.64
CA LEU A 15 27.54 -6.04 18.40
C LEU A 15 27.12 -6.69 19.73
N ALA A 16 25.87 -7.16 19.81
CA ALA A 16 25.49 -8.21 20.74
C ALA A 16 25.32 -9.51 19.95
N ALA A 17 26.35 -10.36 20.03
CA ALA A 17 26.27 -11.74 19.60
C ALA A 17 25.48 -12.55 20.66
N ALA A 18 24.41 -13.20 20.23
CA ALA A 18 23.82 -14.32 20.95
C ALA A 18 23.66 -15.49 19.98
N CYS A 19 24.60 -16.41 20.04
CA CYS A 19 24.49 -17.76 19.49
C CYS A 19 23.47 -18.56 20.31
N SER A 20 22.52 -19.26 19.66
CA SER A 20 22.20 -20.69 19.89
C SER A 20 20.94 -21.14 19.12
N SER A 21 21.19 -22.01 18.13
CA SER A 21 20.51 -23.20 17.54
C SER A 21 19.24 -23.76 18.22
N PRO A 22 18.46 -24.74 17.64
CA PRO A 22 18.71 -25.60 16.47
C PRO A 22 17.50 -25.86 15.51
N SER A 23 17.78 -26.55 14.39
CA SER A 23 16.81 -27.28 13.55
C SER A 23 16.04 -28.34 14.33
N SER A 24 14.75 -28.51 14.04
CA SER A 24 14.02 -29.77 14.21
C SER A 24 12.83 -29.84 13.25
N SER A 25 12.93 -30.78 12.33
CA SER A 25 11.87 -31.27 11.45
C SER A 25 10.88 -32.11 12.26
N THR A 26 9.57 -32.03 12.00
CA THR A 26 8.69 -33.22 11.92
C THR A 26 7.36 -32.88 11.24
N PRO A 27 6.69 -33.87 10.61
CA PRO A 27 5.68 -33.71 9.57
C PRO A 27 4.24 -33.95 10.09
N ALA A 28 3.33 -33.93 9.12
CA ALA A 28 1.99 -34.54 9.10
C ALA A 28 0.81 -33.69 9.60
N SER A 29 -0.10 -33.47 8.64
CA SER A 29 -1.46 -33.00 8.76
C SER A 29 -2.29 -33.79 9.78
N PRO A 30 -3.36 -33.16 10.28
CA PRO A 30 -4.64 -33.84 10.36
C PRO A 30 -5.68 -33.16 9.46
N ASP A 31 -6.35 -33.99 8.66
CA ASP A 31 -7.71 -33.79 8.18
C ASP A 31 -8.57 -33.06 9.21
N THR A 32 -8.98 -31.83 8.90
CA THR A 32 -10.09 -31.18 9.60
C THR A 32 -11.33 -31.31 8.73
N THR A 33 -12.00 -32.45 8.94
CA THR A 33 -13.45 -32.64 9.02
C THR A 33 -14.27 -31.38 8.72
N ALA A 34 -15.02 -31.47 7.62
CA ALA A 34 -16.17 -30.63 7.33
C ALA A 34 -17.20 -30.65 8.47
N ALA A 35 -17.61 -29.47 8.92
CA ALA A 35 -18.79 -29.24 9.76
C ALA A 35 -19.37 -27.84 9.42
N PRO A 36 -20.68 -27.64 9.62
CA PRO A 36 -21.61 -27.04 8.66
C PRO A 36 -21.44 -25.53 8.45
N GLU A 37 -21.76 -25.10 7.23
CA GLU A 37 -22.16 -23.72 6.92
C GLU A 37 -23.28 -23.28 7.88
N PRO A 38 -23.07 -22.25 8.72
CA PRO A 38 -24.18 -21.37 9.07
C PRO A 38 -24.48 -20.53 7.84
N SER A 39 -25.57 -20.86 7.15
CA SER A 39 -26.24 -19.99 6.20
C SER A 39 -26.53 -18.64 6.89
N PRO A 40 -25.87 -17.52 6.49
CA PRO A 40 -26.31 -16.22 6.96
C PRO A 40 -27.57 -15.87 6.18
N ALA A 41 -28.69 -15.91 6.90
CA ALA A 41 -29.98 -15.45 6.47
C ALA A 41 -29.87 -14.15 5.65
N ASP A 42 -30.58 -14.16 4.52
CA ASP A 42 -31.01 -13.02 3.73
C ASP A 42 -31.44 -11.85 4.62
N THR A 43 -30.48 -11.02 5.02
CA THR A 43 -30.77 -9.71 5.58
C THR A 43 -30.81 -8.75 4.41
N SER A 44 -32.00 -8.68 3.82
CA SER A 44 -32.45 -7.63 2.94
C SER A 44 -32.32 -6.29 3.67
N VAL A 45 -31.16 -5.64 3.56
CA VAL A 45 -30.97 -4.28 4.04
C VAL A 45 -31.20 -3.33 2.88
N ALA A 46 -32.40 -2.76 2.92
CA ALA A 46 -32.78 -1.41 2.53
C ALA A 46 -31.94 -0.76 1.41
N THR A 47 -32.59 -0.61 0.26
CA THR A 47 -32.35 0.42 -0.74
C THR A 47 -32.11 1.79 -0.07
N ALA A 48 -30.84 2.11 0.17
CA ALA A 48 -30.43 3.47 0.43
C ALA A 48 -30.72 4.29 -0.83
N ALA A 49 -31.49 5.36 -0.65
CA ALA A 49 -31.81 6.32 -1.70
C ALA A 49 -30.53 6.80 -2.41
N PRO A 50 -30.59 7.20 -3.69
CA PRO A 50 -29.46 7.77 -4.39
C PRO A 50 -29.06 9.07 -3.67
N THR A 51 -28.01 9.00 -2.86
CA THR A 51 -27.35 10.19 -2.34
C THR A 51 -26.98 11.04 -3.54
N GLU A 52 -27.57 12.22 -3.61
CA GLU A 52 -27.36 13.20 -4.66
C GLU A 52 -25.87 13.32 -4.93
N LYS A 53 -25.49 12.95 -6.16
CA LYS A 53 -24.13 13.05 -6.68
C LYS A 53 -23.63 14.47 -6.39
N PRO A 54 -22.66 14.66 -5.48
CA PRO A 54 -22.16 15.99 -5.18
C PRO A 54 -21.76 16.64 -6.50
N LYS A 55 -22.35 17.80 -6.79
CA LYS A 55 -22.01 18.60 -7.96
C LYS A 55 -20.56 19.04 -7.77
N SER A 56 -19.64 18.24 -8.32
CA SER A 56 -18.21 18.43 -8.17
C SER A 56 -17.79 19.68 -8.92
N GLU A 57 -17.74 20.82 -8.23
CA GLU A 57 -16.81 21.85 -8.61
C GLU A 57 -15.40 21.30 -8.35
N PRO A 58 -14.51 21.23 -9.36
CA PRO A 58 -13.14 20.78 -9.16
C PRO A 58 -12.39 21.88 -8.41
N THR A 59 -12.27 21.75 -7.09
CA THR A 59 -11.76 22.84 -6.24
C THR A 59 -10.32 22.64 -5.76
N GLU A 60 -9.73 21.44 -5.85
CA GLU A 60 -8.30 21.24 -5.50
C GLU A 60 -7.41 21.32 -6.73
N ALA A 61 -6.33 22.10 -6.61
CA ALA A 61 -5.31 22.20 -7.63
C ALA A 61 -4.51 20.88 -7.70
N CYS A 62 -4.11 20.46 -8.90
CA CYS A 62 -3.31 19.24 -9.08
C CYS A 62 -2.10 19.10 -8.13
N PRO A 63 -1.35 20.16 -7.76
CA PRO A 63 -0.27 20.05 -6.78
C PRO A 63 -0.72 19.59 -5.39
N GLU A 64 -1.92 19.95 -4.95
CA GLU A 64 -2.45 19.59 -3.63
C GLU A 64 -2.79 18.10 -3.59
N ILE A 65 -3.46 17.60 -4.65
CA ILE A 65 -3.74 16.18 -4.83
C ILE A 65 -2.43 15.36 -4.85
N LYS A 66 -1.39 15.87 -5.53
CA LYS A 66 -0.06 15.24 -5.52
C LYS A 66 0.54 15.18 -4.12
N SER A 67 0.48 16.29 -3.39
CA SER A 67 1.01 16.36 -2.03
C SER A 67 0.29 15.39 -1.08
N ARG A 68 -1.05 15.28 -1.18
CA ARG A 68 -1.83 14.28 -0.44
C ARG A 68 -1.40 12.86 -0.77
N PHE A 69 -1.24 12.54 -2.05
CA PHE A 69 -0.77 11.22 -2.49
C PHE A 69 0.60 10.89 -1.92
N GLU A 70 1.56 11.81 -2.03
CA GLU A 70 2.92 11.64 -1.51
C GLU A 70 2.93 11.48 0.01
N LYS A 71 2.08 12.23 0.72
CA LYS A 71 1.90 12.11 2.17
C LYS A 71 1.38 10.72 2.56
N GLU A 72 0.29 10.25 1.96
CA GLU A 72 -0.26 8.92 2.25
C GLU A 72 0.75 7.81 1.94
N LEU A 73 1.46 7.92 0.81
CA LEU A 73 2.47 6.94 0.43
C LEU A 73 3.68 6.96 1.39
N SER A 74 4.13 8.13 1.83
CA SER A 74 5.25 8.24 2.80
C SER A 74 4.90 7.74 4.20
N ALA A 75 3.62 7.78 4.57
CA ALA A 75 3.12 7.25 5.83
C ALA A 75 2.79 5.75 5.75
N ALA A 76 2.82 5.16 4.56
CA ALA A 76 2.47 3.78 4.34
C ALA A 76 3.47 2.85 5.04
N PRO A 77 3.01 1.93 5.90
CA PRO A 77 3.90 0.97 6.54
C PRO A 77 4.50 -0.01 5.52
N GLY A 78 3.76 -0.35 4.46
CA GLY A 78 4.18 -1.33 3.46
C GLY A 78 4.48 -2.70 4.06
N THR A 79 3.86 -3.02 5.20
CA THR A 79 4.03 -4.29 5.92
C THR A 79 2.95 -5.28 5.53
N CYS A 80 3.30 -6.57 5.57
CA CYS A 80 2.40 -7.64 5.17
C CYS A 80 2.68 -8.92 5.97
N LYS A 81 1.71 -9.84 5.99
CA LYS A 81 1.87 -11.21 6.49
C LYS A 81 1.76 -12.23 5.35
N ALA A 82 1.00 -11.91 4.31
CA ALA A 82 0.82 -12.72 3.11
C ALA A 82 0.79 -11.85 1.86
N ASP A 83 1.00 -12.46 0.69
CA ASP A 83 0.91 -11.80 -0.62
C ASP A 83 -0.42 -11.04 -0.79
N ALA A 84 -1.52 -11.56 -0.23
CA ALA A 84 -2.85 -10.97 -0.29
C ALA A 84 -3.02 -9.67 0.53
N ASP A 85 -2.08 -9.36 1.43
CA ASP A 85 -2.04 -8.10 2.18
C ASP A 85 -1.37 -6.98 1.38
N CYS A 86 -0.71 -7.31 0.27
CA CYS A 86 -0.05 -6.37 -0.60
C CYS A 86 -0.91 -6.08 -1.83
N ASP A 87 -0.87 -4.84 -2.28
CA ASP A 87 -1.60 -4.43 -3.48
C ASP A 87 -0.84 -3.32 -4.20
N CYS A 88 -1.26 -3.07 -5.42
CA CYS A 88 -0.65 -2.17 -6.36
C CYS A 88 -1.34 -0.82 -6.30
N PHE A 89 -0.56 0.25 -6.34
CA PHE A 89 -1.10 1.60 -6.48
C PHE A 89 -0.73 2.20 -7.85
N PRO A 90 -1.62 3.01 -8.44
CA PRO A 90 -1.36 3.64 -9.72
C PRO A 90 -0.23 4.67 -9.60
N GLY A 91 0.61 4.75 -10.62
CA GLY A 91 1.66 5.77 -10.71
C GLY A 91 1.15 7.15 -11.07
N THR A 92 2.07 7.96 -11.59
CA THR A 92 1.82 9.24 -12.27
C THR A 92 1.46 10.44 -11.38
N VAL A 93 1.11 10.20 -10.12
CA VAL A 93 0.76 11.24 -9.14
C VAL A 93 2.01 11.74 -8.40
N ALA A 94 2.75 10.84 -7.78
CA ALA A 94 3.99 11.15 -7.05
C ALA A 94 5.18 11.33 -8.01
N THR A 95 6.08 12.24 -7.64
CA THR A 95 7.29 12.54 -8.43
C THR A 95 8.31 11.40 -8.45
N GLY A 96 8.38 10.59 -7.38
CA GLY A 96 9.31 9.44 -7.28
C GLY A 96 8.80 8.13 -7.85
N PHE A 97 7.49 7.99 -8.08
CA PHE A 97 6.85 6.73 -8.49
C PHE A 97 6.11 6.92 -9.82
N VAL A 98 6.91 7.09 -10.87
CA VAL A 98 6.43 7.41 -12.24
C VAL A 98 5.36 6.42 -12.68
N CYS A 99 5.58 5.12 -12.46
CA CYS A 99 4.71 4.04 -12.93
C CYS A 99 4.00 3.24 -11.84
N GLY A 100 3.96 3.78 -10.62
CA GLY A 100 3.27 3.16 -9.50
C GLY A 100 4.24 2.36 -8.65
N GLY A 101 3.68 1.42 -7.90
CA GLY A 101 4.44 0.55 -7.02
C GLY A 101 3.51 -0.33 -6.20
N MET A 102 4.07 -0.93 -5.16
CA MET A 102 3.35 -1.80 -4.24
C MET A 102 3.43 -1.26 -2.82
N THR A 103 2.36 -1.48 -2.08
CA THR A 103 2.26 -1.16 -0.65
C THR A 103 1.25 -2.08 0.00
N ASP A 104 0.98 -1.91 1.29
CA ASP A 104 -0.11 -2.63 1.94
C ASP A 104 -1.46 -2.27 1.31
N LYS A 105 -2.38 -3.23 1.30
CA LYS A 105 -3.67 -3.14 0.61
C LYS A 105 -4.51 -1.94 1.04
N ALA A 106 -4.50 -1.62 2.34
CA ALA A 106 -5.25 -0.49 2.89
C ALA A 106 -4.72 0.84 2.35
N THR A 107 -3.39 1.00 2.29
CA THR A 107 -2.79 2.20 1.70
C THR A 107 -3.00 2.25 0.19
N ALA A 108 -2.86 1.12 -0.52
CA ALA A 108 -3.09 1.07 -1.97
C ALA A 108 -4.51 1.52 -2.35
N GLU A 109 -5.52 1.16 -1.57
CA GLU A 109 -6.90 1.59 -1.75
C GLU A 109 -7.07 3.12 -1.64
N LYS A 110 -6.50 3.73 -0.60
CA LYS A 110 -6.49 5.19 -0.43
C LYS A 110 -5.78 5.91 -1.58
N LEU A 111 -4.64 5.38 -2.02
CA LEU A 111 -3.90 5.95 -3.15
C LEU A 111 -4.71 5.84 -4.45
N ARG A 112 -5.49 4.76 -4.65
CA ARG A 112 -6.43 4.63 -5.77
C ARG A 112 -7.55 5.67 -5.72
N GLU A 113 -8.04 6.03 -4.54
CA GLU A 113 -9.01 7.13 -4.37
C GLU A 113 -8.43 8.48 -4.80
N ILE A 114 -7.26 8.84 -4.26
CA ILE A 114 -6.58 10.09 -4.61
C ILE A 114 -6.24 10.13 -6.10
N PHE A 115 -5.88 8.99 -6.70
CA PHE A 115 -5.67 8.89 -8.14
C PHE A 115 -6.96 9.15 -8.94
N ARG A 116 -8.12 8.66 -8.49
CA ARG A 116 -9.41 8.97 -9.15
C ARG A 116 -9.69 10.48 -9.10
N GLU A 117 -9.42 11.15 -7.98
CA GLU A 117 -9.52 12.61 -7.86
C GLU A 117 -8.56 13.32 -8.82
N PHE A 118 -7.30 12.87 -8.89
CA PHE A 118 -6.29 13.40 -9.81
C PHE A 118 -6.76 13.33 -11.27
N ARG A 119 -7.34 12.19 -11.68
CA ARG A 119 -7.90 11.99 -13.03
C ARG A 119 -9.16 12.82 -13.27
N ALA A 120 -10.04 12.93 -12.28
CA ALA A 120 -11.24 13.77 -12.36
C ALA A 120 -10.90 15.25 -12.57
N ASN A 121 -9.82 15.73 -11.97
CA ASN A 121 -9.28 17.09 -12.14
C ASN A 121 -8.46 17.28 -13.44
N LYS A 122 -8.48 16.28 -14.35
CA LYS A 122 -7.74 16.30 -15.63
C LYS A 122 -6.23 16.58 -15.45
N CYS A 123 -5.68 16.23 -14.30
CA CYS A 123 -4.26 16.38 -14.04
C CYS A 123 -3.46 15.45 -14.95
N ARG A 124 -2.33 15.95 -15.47
CA ARG A 124 -1.45 15.20 -16.36
C ARG A 124 -0.32 14.55 -15.57
N GLY A 125 0.00 13.33 -15.97
CA GLY A 125 1.14 12.57 -15.49
C GLY A 125 1.76 11.75 -16.63
N PRO A 126 2.92 11.13 -16.40
CA PRO A 126 3.57 10.24 -17.36
C PRO A 126 2.63 9.09 -17.76
N ASN A 127 2.63 8.71 -19.04
CA ASN A 127 1.89 7.52 -19.48
C ASN A 127 2.79 6.30 -19.29
N CYS A 128 2.52 5.53 -18.25
CA CYS A 128 3.20 4.26 -18.04
C CYS A 128 2.48 3.14 -18.78
N ALA A 129 3.25 2.19 -19.32
CA ALA A 129 2.68 0.96 -19.84
C ALA A 129 1.97 0.21 -18.69
N ALA A 130 0.93 -0.54 -19.02
CA ALA A 130 0.34 -1.48 -18.08
C ALA A 130 1.41 -2.52 -17.70
N GLN A 131 2.03 -2.36 -16.53
CA GLN A 131 2.92 -3.36 -15.98
C GLN A 131 2.10 -4.39 -15.22
N ALA A 132 2.44 -5.66 -15.41
CA ALA A 132 1.86 -6.74 -14.62
C ALA A 132 2.31 -6.56 -13.18
N CYS A 133 1.41 -6.09 -12.33
CA CYS A 133 1.71 -5.92 -10.92
C CYS A 133 1.41 -7.24 -10.20
N VAL A 134 2.47 -7.91 -9.73
CA VAL A 134 2.39 -9.16 -8.97
C VAL A 134 2.90 -8.88 -7.56
N PRO A 135 2.03 -8.47 -6.63
CA PRO A 135 2.47 -8.14 -5.28
C PRO A 135 2.94 -9.39 -4.53
N LYS A 136 4.06 -9.27 -3.83
CA LYS A 136 4.61 -10.32 -2.97
C LYS A 136 4.91 -9.81 -1.57
N CYS A 137 4.64 -10.65 -0.59
CA CYS A 137 5.08 -10.41 0.78
C CYS A 137 6.40 -11.13 1.03
N LYS A 138 7.47 -10.36 1.19
CA LYS A 138 8.81 -10.88 1.46
C LYS A 138 9.37 -10.23 2.71
N ASP A 139 9.77 -11.05 3.68
CA ASP A 139 10.34 -10.59 4.96
C ASP A 139 9.44 -9.55 5.68
N GLY A 140 8.13 -9.74 5.58
CA GLY A 140 7.12 -8.84 6.16
C GLY A 140 6.94 -7.51 5.42
N ARG A 141 7.43 -7.39 4.19
CA ARG A 141 7.34 -6.19 3.34
C ARG A 141 6.75 -6.49 1.98
N CYS A 142 5.94 -5.57 1.47
CA CYS A 142 5.43 -5.64 0.11
C CYS A 142 6.52 -5.30 -0.91
N VAL A 143 6.77 -6.22 -1.84
CA VAL A 143 7.78 -6.11 -2.90
C VAL A 143 7.22 -6.55 -4.25
N GLU A 144 7.96 -6.26 -5.31
CA GLU A 144 7.69 -6.76 -6.66
C GLU A 144 8.08 -8.23 -6.80
N GLY A 145 7.15 -9.02 -7.34
CA GLY A 145 7.24 -10.47 -7.48
C GLY A 145 7.78 -10.98 -8.80
#